data_AF-A0A8C2YJ72-F1
#
_entry.id   AF-A0A8C2YJ72-F1
#
_cell.length_a   1.000
_cell.length_b   1.000
_cell.length_c   1.000
_cell.angle_alpha   90.00
_cell.angle_beta   90.00
_cell.angle_gamma   90.00
#
_symmetry.space_group_name_H-M   'P 1'
#
loop_
_entity.id
_entity.type
_entity.pdbx_description
1 polymer ?
#
loop_
_entity_poly.entity_id
_entity_poly.type
_entity_poly.pdbx_seq_one_letter_code
_entity_poly.pdbx_strand_id
1 'polypeptide(L)'
;MEDVAPRAAPGLPRPGLVPVSIIGAEDEDFENELETNSEEQNSQFQSLEQVKRRPAHLMALLQHVALQFEPGPLLCCLHADMLCSLGPKEAKKAFVDFYHSF
;
A
#
# COMPACT_ATOMS: atom_id res chain seq x y z
N MET A 1 -38.72 1.74 38.88
CA MET A 1 -38.97 1.70 37.43
C MET A 1 -38.32 2.96 36.90
N GLU A 2 -37.23 2.93 36.14
CA GLU A 2 -36.64 1.89 35.28
C GLU A 2 -35.09 1.94 35.42
N ASP A 3 -34.47 0.85 35.86
CA ASP A 3 -33.70 -0.10 35.04
C ASP A 3 -32.34 0.46 34.55
N VAL A 4 -31.34 0.41 35.45
CA VAL A 4 -29.92 0.51 35.09
C VAL A 4 -29.53 -0.84 34.51
N ALA A 5 -29.52 -0.93 33.18
CA ALA A 5 -29.06 -2.11 32.46
C ALA A 5 -27.53 -2.28 32.62
N PRO A 6 -27.02 -3.52 32.66
CA PRO A 6 -25.62 -3.79 33.00
C PRO A 6 -24.68 -3.39 31.86
N ARG A 7 -23.60 -2.71 32.26
CA ARG A 7 -22.32 -2.52 31.56
C ARG A 7 -22.08 -3.59 30.48
N ALA A 8 -21.97 -3.14 29.23
CA ALA A 8 -21.59 -3.97 28.09
C ALA A 8 -20.32 -4.76 28.41
N ALA A 9 -20.35 -6.05 28.07
CA ALA A 9 -19.26 -6.99 28.31
C ALA A 9 -17.99 -6.55 27.58
N PRO A 10 -16.79 -6.84 28.11
CA PRO A 10 -15.57 -6.71 27.33
C PRO A 10 -15.69 -7.65 26.13
N GLY A 11 -15.68 -7.08 24.92
CA GLY A 11 -15.70 -7.84 23.67
C GLY A 11 -14.62 -8.92 23.66
N LEU A 12 -14.94 -10.07 23.05
CA LEU A 12 -14.03 -11.20 22.92
C LEU A 12 -12.65 -10.74 22.43
N PRO A 13 -11.54 -11.29 22.97
CA PRO A 13 -10.22 -10.99 22.46
C PRO A 13 -10.12 -11.43 20.99
N ARG A 14 -10.01 -10.44 20.10
CA ARG A 14 -9.89 -10.66 18.65
C ARG A 14 -8.47 -11.15 18.32
N PRO A 15 -8.28 -12.25 17.56
CA PRO A 15 -6.95 -12.77 17.25
C PRO A 15 -6.12 -11.75 16.44
N GLY A 16 -4.92 -11.42 16.93
CA GLY A 16 -3.95 -10.56 16.22
C GLY A 16 -3.90 -9.09 16.65
N LEU A 17 -4.83 -8.64 17.48
CA LEU A 17 -4.81 -7.30 18.06
C LEU A 17 -4.46 -7.40 19.56
N VAL A 18 -3.48 -6.61 20.01
CA VAL A 18 -3.21 -6.47 21.44
C VAL A 18 -4.44 -5.87 22.13
N PRO A 19 -4.86 -6.37 23.31
CA PRO A 19 -6.00 -5.79 24.00
C PRO A 19 -5.72 -4.31 24.34
N VAL A 20 -6.63 -3.43 23.92
CA VAL A 20 -6.56 -2.00 24.25
C VAL A 20 -6.65 -1.86 25.77
N SER A 21 -5.62 -1.29 26.39
CA SER A 21 -5.50 -1.20 27.85
C SER A 21 -6.27 -0.01 28.45
N ILE A 22 -6.61 0.99 27.63
CA ILE A 22 -7.35 2.20 28.01
C ILE A 22 -8.33 2.52 26.88
N ILE A 23 -9.62 2.55 27.19
CA ILE A 23 -10.70 2.79 26.20
C ILE A 23 -10.66 4.25 25.74
N GLY A 24 -10.53 4.47 24.44
CA GLY A 24 -10.70 5.77 23.80
C GLY A 24 -12.16 6.18 23.72
N ALA A 25 -12.42 7.48 23.81
CA ALA A 25 -13.79 8.01 23.81
C ALA A 25 -14.55 7.78 22.49
N GLU A 26 -13.83 7.46 21.41
CA GLU A 26 -14.35 7.28 20.04
C GLU A 26 -14.01 5.87 19.49
N ASP A 27 -13.54 4.93 20.33
CA ASP A 27 -13.10 3.60 19.87
C ASP A 27 -14.20 2.83 19.12
N GLU A 28 -15.45 2.99 19.54
CA GLU A 28 -16.62 2.33 18.93
C GLU A 28 -16.94 2.87 17.51
N ASP A 29 -16.57 4.11 17.19
CA ASP A 29 -16.83 4.73 15.88
C ASP A 29 -15.83 4.26 14.81
N PHE A 30 -14.65 3.77 15.24
CA PHE A 30 -13.52 3.42 14.36
C PHE A 30 -13.16 1.92 14.38
N GLU A 31 -14.00 1.04 14.94
CA GLU A 31 -13.70 -0.39 15.10
C GLU A 31 -13.23 -1.07 13.79
N ASN A 32 -13.85 -0.73 12.64
CA ASN A 32 -13.51 -1.33 11.35
C ASN A 32 -12.13 -0.90 10.81
N GLU A 33 -11.64 0.28 11.19
CA GLU A 33 -10.33 0.79 10.77
C GLU A 33 -9.20 0.10 11.53
N LEU A 34 -9.44 -0.23 12.80
CA LEU A 34 -8.54 -0.99 13.67
C LEU A 34 -8.32 -2.44 13.19
N GLU A 35 -9.25 -3.01 12.44
CA GLU A 35 -9.11 -4.38 11.90
C GLU A 35 -8.15 -4.49 10.71
N THR A 36 -7.56 -3.39 10.24
CA THR A 36 -6.51 -3.48 9.22
C THR A 36 -5.31 -4.23 9.79
N ASN A 37 -5.13 -5.48 9.36
CA ASN A 37 -3.95 -6.28 9.67
C ASN A 37 -2.70 -5.54 9.15
N SER A 38 -2.03 -4.84 10.07
CA SER A 38 -0.91 -3.96 9.78
C SER A 38 0.26 -4.70 9.14
N GLU A 39 0.42 -6.00 9.40
CA GLU A 39 1.54 -6.80 8.89
C GLU A 39 1.35 -7.18 7.42
N GLU A 40 0.11 -7.46 7.00
CA GLU A 40 -0.17 -7.92 5.63
C GLU A 40 -0.19 -6.77 4.61
N GLN A 41 -0.62 -5.57 5.03
CA GLN A 41 -0.58 -4.36 4.20
C GLN A 41 0.83 -3.76 4.06
N ASN A 42 1.66 -3.87 5.09
CA ASN A 42 2.96 -3.22 5.10
C ASN A 42 4.00 -3.90 4.19
N SER A 43 3.75 -5.14 3.76
CA SER A 43 4.67 -5.83 2.84
C SER A 43 4.61 -5.30 1.41
N GLN A 44 3.50 -4.68 0.97
CA GLN A 44 3.18 -4.55 -0.46
C GLN A 44 4.01 -3.50 -1.22
N PHE A 45 4.57 -2.52 -0.52
CA PHE A 45 5.33 -1.39 -1.08
C PHE A 45 6.79 -1.34 -0.60
N GLN A 46 7.33 -2.43 -0.04
CA GLN A 46 8.69 -2.46 0.50
C GLN A 46 9.79 -2.47 -0.57
N SER A 47 9.48 -2.90 -1.79
CA SER A 47 10.43 -2.89 -2.90
C SER A 47 9.73 -2.71 -4.24
N LEU A 48 10.45 -2.11 -5.20
CA LEU A 48 9.96 -1.93 -6.55
C LEU A 48 9.71 -3.29 -7.25
N GLU A 49 10.55 -4.30 -6.96
CA GLU A 49 10.41 -5.67 -7.46
C GLU A 49 9.06 -6.32 -7.11
N GLN A 50 8.51 -5.99 -5.95
CA GLN A 50 7.25 -6.53 -5.48
C GLN A 50 6.06 -5.77 -6.06
N VAL A 51 6.06 -4.44 -5.96
CA VAL A 51 4.92 -3.62 -6.39
C VAL A 51 4.75 -3.64 -7.91
N LYS A 52 5.84 -3.74 -8.69
CA LYS A 52 5.77 -3.76 -10.17
C LYS A 52 4.98 -4.94 -10.73
N ARG A 53 4.84 -6.03 -9.95
CA ARG A 53 4.05 -7.22 -10.32
C ARG A 53 2.57 -7.09 -10.00
N ARG A 54 2.13 -5.98 -9.38
CA ARG A 54 0.76 -5.76 -8.92
C ARG A 54 0.20 -4.47 -9.54
N PRO A 55 -0.46 -4.55 -10.71
CA PRO A 55 -0.85 -3.37 -11.49
C PRO A 55 -1.63 -2.32 -10.70
N ALA A 56 -2.64 -2.73 -9.91
CA ALA A 56 -3.43 -1.79 -9.11
C ALA A 56 -2.59 -1.06 -8.04
N HIS A 57 -1.62 -1.76 -7.42
CA HIS A 57 -0.78 -1.17 -6.38
C HIS A 57 0.26 -0.25 -7.01
N LEU A 58 0.83 -0.66 -8.15
CA LEU A 58 1.73 0.19 -8.94
C LEU A 58 1.03 1.48 -9.39
N MET A 59 -0.24 1.41 -9.79
CA MET A 59 -1.02 2.60 -10.14
C MET A 59 -1.20 3.55 -8.96
N ALA A 60 -1.50 3.03 -7.76
CA ALA A 60 -1.57 3.85 -6.56
C ALA A 60 -0.23 4.54 -6.25
N LEU A 61 0.89 3.80 -6.38
CA LEU A 61 2.23 4.36 -6.21
C LEU A 61 2.54 5.44 -7.26
N LEU A 62 2.24 5.18 -8.53
CA LEU A 62 2.44 6.11 -9.64
C LEU A 62 1.64 7.40 -9.43
N GLN A 63 0.37 7.29 -9.03
CA GLN A 63 -0.48 8.43 -8.74
C GLN A 63 0.08 9.24 -7.56
N HIS A 64 0.48 8.57 -6.48
CA HIS A 64 1.07 9.24 -5.32
C HIS A 64 2.35 9.98 -5.70
N VAL A 65 3.27 9.33 -6.42
CA VAL A 65 4.54 9.92 -6.83
C VAL A 65 4.34 11.07 -7.81
N ALA A 66 3.47 10.92 -8.82
CA ALA A 66 3.21 11.99 -9.80
C ALA A 66 2.57 13.24 -9.19
N LEU A 67 1.80 13.09 -8.10
CA LEU A 67 1.14 14.22 -7.44
C LEU A 67 1.97 14.87 -6.34
N GLN A 68 2.87 14.13 -5.69
CA GLN A 68 3.59 14.58 -4.49
C GLN A 68 5.10 14.75 -4.70
N PHE A 69 5.66 14.18 -5.77
CA PHE A 69 7.10 14.12 -6.02
C PHE A 69 7.43 14.27 -7.51
N GLU A 70 8.73 14.23 -7.84
CA GLU A 70 9.18 14.12 -9.22
C GLU A 70 9.01 12.69 -9.74
N PRO A 71 8.25 12.47 -10.84
CA PRO A 71 7.96 11.12 -11.33
C PRO A 71 9.15 10.49 -12.10
N GLY A 72 10.11 11.30 -12.55
CA GLY A 72 11.22 10.88 -13.40
C GLY A 72 11.99 9.66 -12.89
N PRO A 73 12.51 9.65 -11.65
CA PRO A 73 13.26 8.52 -11.11
C PRO A 73 12.47 7.20 -11.09
N LEU A 74 11.20 7.23 -10.67
CA LEU A 74 10.37 6.03 -10.61
C LEU A 74 10.05 5.49 -12.02
N LEU A 75 9.64 6.39 -12.93
CA LEU A 75 9.34 6.01 -14.32
C LEU A 75 10.59 5.49 -15.04
N CYS A 76 11.76 6.09 -14.80
CA CYS A 76 13.04 5.62 -15.33
C CYS A 76 13.34 4.18 -14.88
N CYS A 77 13.18 3.86 -13.59
CA CYS A 77 13.37 2.49 -13.10
C CYS A 77 12.39 1.49 -13.74
N LEU A 78 11.11 1.86 -13.88
CA LEU A 78 10.09 1.00 -14.48
C LEU A 78 10.34 0.77 -15.98
N HIS A 79 10.75 1.81 -16.71
CA HIS A 79 11.12 1.68 -18.12
C HIS A 79 12.40 0.84 -18.28
N ALA A 80 13.42 1.04 -17.45
CA ALA A 80 14.64 0.23 -17.50
C ALA A 80 14.34 -1.26 -17.28
N ASP A 81 13.46 -1.60 -16.33
CA ASP A 81 13.01 -2.97 -16.11
C ASP A 81 12.27 -3.54 -17.34
N MET A 82 11.40 -2.75 -17.96
CA MET A 82 10.73 -3.13 -19.20
C MET A 82 11.74 -3.39 -20.32
N LEU A 83 12.75 -2.54 -20.51
CA LEU A 83 13.79 -2.73 -21.52
C LEU A 83 14.57 -4.04 -21.31
N CYS A 84 14.88 -4.38 -20.05
CA CYS A 84 15.54 -5.63 -19.70
C CYS A 84 14.71 -6.89 -20.02
N SER A 85 13.38 -6.75 -20.13
CA SER A 85 12.48 -7.85 -20.51
C SER A 85 12.33 -8.06 -22.03
N LEU A 86 12.83 -7.12 -22.84
CA LEU A 86 12.75 -7.17 -24.31
C LEU A 86 13.90 -7.97 -24.94
N GLY A 87 13.66 -8.51 -26.14
CA GLY A 87 14.73 -9.06 -26.98
C GLY A 87 15.68 -7.96 -27.49
N PRO A 88 16.95 -8.27 -27.85
CA PRO A 88 17.97 -7.26 -28.16
C PRO A 88 17.59 -6.26 -29.28
N LYS A 89 16.85 -6.71 -30.29
CA LYS A 89 16.40 -5.83 -31.39
C LYS A 89 15.35 -4.81 -30.92
N GLU A 90 14.35 -5.28 -30.18
CA GLU A 90 13.29 -4.44 -29.63
C GLU A 90 13.83 -3.51 -28.54
N ALA A 91 14.72 -4.02 -27.67
CA ALA A 91 15.39 -3.23 -26.65
C ALA A 91 16.19 -2.07 -27.26
N LYS A 92 16.96 -2.32 -28.34
CA LYS A 92 17.71 -1.26 -29.04
C LYS A 92 16.79 -0.17 -29.60
N LYS A 93 15.62 -0.54 -30.11
CA LYS A 93 14.62 0.42 -30.61
C LYS A 93 14.04 1.24 -29.46
N ALA A 94 13.57 0.58 -28.42
CA ALA A 94 12.97 1.22 -27.24
C ALA A 94 13.99 2.08 -26.45
N PHE A 95 15.28 1.75 -26.52
CA PHE A 95 16.34 2.50 -25.84
C PHE A 95 16.48 3.93 -26.35
N VAL A 96 16.20 4.20 -27.63
CA VAL A 96 16.25 5.55 -28.19
C VAL A 96 15.20 6.43 -27.50
N ASP A 97 13.97 5.93 -27.37
CA ASP A 97 12.89 6.64 -26.69
C ASP A 97 13.20 6.81 -25.19
N PHE A 98 13.75 5.78 -24.54
CA PHE A 98 14.20 5.83 -23.16
C PHE A 98 15.22 6.95 -22.92
N TYR A 99 16.28 7.02 -23.73
CA TYR A 99 17.36 8.01 -23.61
C TYR A 99 16.89 9.46 -23.83
N HIS A 100 15.87 9.66 -24.66
CA HIS A 100 15.31 11.00 -24.89
C HIS A 100 14.27 11.42 -23.86
N SER A 101 13.73 10.48 -23.08
CA SER A 101 12.65 10.72 -22.11
C SER A 101 13.14 10.88 -20.67
N PHE A 102 14.31 10.32 -20.33
CA PHE A 102 14.92 10.34 -19.00
C PHE A 102 16.39 10.72 -19.08
#